data_AF-A0A1J7IHN1-F1
#
_entry.id   AF-A0A1J7IHN1-F1
#
_cell.length_a   1.000
_cell.length_b   1.000
_cell.length_c   1.000
_cell.angle_alpha   90.00
_cell.angle_beta   90.00
_cell.angle_gamma   90.00
#
_symmetry.space_group_name_H-M   'P 1'
#
loop_
_entity.id
_entity.type
_entity.pdbx_description
1 polymer ?
#
loop_
_entity_poly.entity_id
_entity_poly.type
_entity_poly.pdbx_seq_one_letter_code
_entity_poly.pdbx_strand_id
1 'polypeptide(L)'
;MASATKLIYLSMILLLLQLTPLMESIRTNPTLTPTPTEWPLQFHSVLFINNSGSLQKTDLWYDWPNGRNFNIIQNQLGELKYDLEWNNGTSFIYTLEPFNKTCKVLHFDVGILRPNWLQGATFLGQERVDNFLCNVWEKVEFIVYYEDVITHRPVKWIFYTGMTAHVMTFEVGAVLEDAKWQAPVYCFGEAETENQRSKISPVLESPVHGGSPGMLIRTIADAADAVL
;
A
#
# COMPACT_ATOMS: atom_id res chain seq x y z
N MET A 1 1.30 69.39 -36.68
CA MET A 1 1.58 67.95 -36.83
C MET A 1 1.61 67.15 -35.51
N ALA A 2 1.48 67.76 -34.32
CA ALA A 2 1.48 67.05 -33.03
C ALA A 2 0.11 66.51 -32.56
N SER A 3 -0.99 66.91 -33.22
CA SER A 3 -2.37 66.53 -32.82
C SER A 3 -2.75 65.14 -33.33
N ALA A 4 -2.44 64.83 -34.60
CA ALA A 4 -2.75 63.54 -35.21
C ALA A 4 -2.05 62.36 -34.51
N THR A 5 -0.80 62.56 -34.06
CA THR A 5 -0.04 61.52 -33.34
C THR A 5 -0.70 61.15 -32.01
N LYS A 6 -1.24 62.12 -31.27
CA LYS A 6 -1.94 61.87 -29.99
C LYS A 6 -3.25 61.08 -30.20
N LEU A 7 -3.98 61.37 -31.27
CA LEU A 7 -5.20 60.62 -31.63
C LEU A 7 -4.89 59.18 -32.04
N ILE A 8 -3.77 58.92 -32.72
CA ILE A 8 -3.32 57.56 -33.08
C ILE A 8 -2.91 56.77 -31.83
N TYR A 9 -2.17 57.38 -30.90
CA TYR A 9 -1.82 56.73 -29.63
C TYR A 9 -3.04 56.42 -28.78
N LEU A 10 -4.02 57.34 -28.71
CA LEU A 10 -5.26 57.12 -27.98
C LEU A 10 -6.10 55.99 -28.59
N SER A 11 -6.16 55.93 -29.93
CA SER A 11 -6.82 54.85 -30.68
C SER A 11 -6.17 53.49 -30.46
N MET A 12 -4.83 53.41 -30.51
CA MET A 12 -4.08 52.17 -30.25
C MET A 12 -4.27 51.67 -28.82
N ILE A 13 -4.29 52.55 -27.82
CA ILE A 13 -4.54 52.20 -26.41
C ILE A 13 -5.97 51.66 -26.24
N LEU A 14 -6.96 52.28 -26.88
CA LEU A 14 -8.36 51.83 -26.82
C LEU A 14 -8.52 50.44 -27.47
N LEU A 15 -7.79 50.15 -28.55
CA LEU A 15 -7.78 48.85 -29.22
C LEU A 15 -7.14 47.75 -28.35
N LEU A 16 -6.06 48.07 -27.63
CA LEU A 16 -5.39 47.17 -26.68
C LEU A 16 -6.27 46.80 -25.47
N LEU A 17 -7.14 47.72 -25.01
CA LEU A 17 -8.12 47.42 -23.96
C LEU A 17 -9.28 46.51 -24.43
N GLN A 18 -9.54 46.42 -25.74
CA GLN A 18 -10.55 45.50 -26.29
C GLN A 18 -10.01 44.09 -26.56
N LEU A 19 -8.68 43.91 -26.50
CA LEU A 19 -7.98 42.64 -26.67
C LEU A 19 -7.72 41.90 -25.35
N THR A 20 -8.12 42.45 -24.19
CA THR A 20 -8.08 41.68 -22.95
C THR A 20 -9.21 40.66 -22.97
N PRO A 21 -8.93 39.35 -23.03
CA PRO A 21 -9.98 38.36 -22.83
C PRO A 21 -10.54 38.60 -21.43
N LEU A 22 -11.86 38.78 -21.35
CA LEU A 22 -12.58 38.68 -20.09
C LEU A 22 -12.22 37.30 -19.53
N MET A 23 -11.36 37.24 -18.51
CA MET A 23 -11.23 36.02 -17.71
C MET A 23 -12.57 35.86 -17.00
N GLU A 24 -13.53 35.24 -17.70
CA GLU A 24 -14.60 34.55 -17.03
C GLU A 24 -13.90 33.57 -16.11
N SER A 25 -13.99 33.83 -14.80
CA SER A 25 -13.72 32.80 -13.83
C SER A 25 -14.66 31.66 -14.20
N ILE A 26 -14.13 30.62 -14.83
CA ILE A 26 -14.82 29.35 -14.92
C ILE A 26 -15.11 29.01 -13.46
N ARG A 27 -16.36 29.20 -13.02
CA ARG A 27 -16.82 28.53 -11.81
C ARG A 27 -16.71 27.07 -12.17
N THR A 28 -15.61 26.46 -11.77
CA THR A 28 -15.58 25.01 -11.62
C THR A 28 -16.79 24.72 -10.74
N ASN A 29 -17.78 24.02 -11.31
CA ASN A 29 -18.72 23.28 -10.49
C ASN A 29 -17.87 22.56 -9.43
N PRO A 30 -18.26 22.53 -8.15
CA PRO A 30 -17.53 21.75 -7.17
C PRO A 30 -17.42 20.34 -7.76
N THR A 31 -16.24 19.99 -8.23
CA THR A 31 -15.96 18.66 -8.75
C THR A 31 -16.20 17.79 -7.54
N LEU A 32 -17.29 17.03 -7.58
CA LEU A 32 -17.63 16.09 -6.52
C LEU A 32 -16.36 15.29 -6.27
N THR A 33 -15.82 15.41 -5.06
CA THR A 33 -14.64 14.64 -4.67
C THR A 33 -14.97 13.17 -4.95
N PRO A 34 -14.10 12.44 -5.66
CA PRO A 34 -14.38 11.04 -5.96
C PRO A 34 -14.62 10.26 -4.66
N THR A 35 -15.16 9.06 -4.78
CA THR A 35 -15.24 8.12 -3.65
C THR A 35 -14.39 6.91 -4.03
N PRO A 36 -13.53 6.40 -3.13
CA PRO A 36 -12.73 5.23 -3.44
C PRO A 36 -13.64 4.03 -3.69
N THR A 37 -13.31 3.23 -4.71
CA THR A 37 -14.07 2.01 -5.02
C THR A 37 -13.78 0.95 -3.98
N GLU A 38 -14.82 0.23 -3.56
CA GLU A 38 -14.64 -0.95 -2.72
C GLU A 38 -13.87 -2.04 -3.47
N TRP A 39 -13.05 -2.80 -2.77
CA TRP A 39 -12.43 -3.98 -3.34
C TRP A 39 -13.51 -5.00 -3.76
N PRO A 40 -13.32 -5.70 -4.89
CA PRO A 40 -14.19 -6.80 -5.26
C PRO A 40 -14.10 -7.91 -4.21
N LEU A 41 -15.19 -8.66 -4.05
CA LEU A 41 -15.28 -9.72 -3.04
C LEU A 41 -14.23 -10.83 -3.23
N GLN A 42 -13.81 -11.05 -4.47
CA GLN A 42 -12.80 -12.03 -4.83
C GLN A 42 -11.92 -11.46 -5.94
N PHE A 43 -10.61 -11.66 -5.85
CA PHE A 43 -9.68 -11.35 -6.93
C PHE A 43 -8.34 -12.07 -6.75
N HIS A 44 -7.59 -12.12 -7.84
CA HIS A 44 -6.15 -12.40 -7.84
C HIS A 44 -5.39 -11.19 -8.35
N SER A 45 -4.22 -10.93 -7.75
CA SER A 45 -3.33 -9.89 -8.22
C SER A 45 -1.87 -10.33 -8.11
N VAL A 46 -1.10 -10.06 -9.16
CA VAL A 46 0.35 -10.11 -9.08
C VAL A 46 0.87 -8.73 -8.70
N LEU A 47 1.61 -8.66 -7.59
CA LEU A 47 2.25 -7.47 -7.08
C LEU A 47 3.76 -7.56 -7.29
N PHE A 48 4.37 -6.43 -7.62
CA PHE A 48 5.81 -6.22 -7.51
C PHE A 48 6.07 -5.27 -6.35
N ILE A 49 6.73 -5.76 -5.30
CA ILE A 49 6.94 -5.00 -4.07
C ILE A 49 8.42 -4.69 -3.93
N ASN A 50 8.72 -3.43 -3.59
CA ASN A 50 10.04 -2.94 -3.27
C ASN A 50 10.06 -2.43 -1.82
N ASN A 51 10.90 -3.05 -1.00
CA ASN A 51 11.18 -2.63 0.35
C ASN A 51 12.65 -2.20 0.47
N SER A 52 12.90 -0.90 0.25
CA SER A 52 14.25 -0.31 0.32
C SER A 52 15.32 -1.05 -0.52
N GLY A 53 14.93 -1.56 -1.68
CA GLY A 53 15.80 -2.33 -2.59
C GLY A 53 15.65 -3.85 -2.47
N SER A 54 14.96 -4.36 -1.44
CA SER A 54 14.55 -5.76 -1.39
C SER A 54 13.31 -5.95 -2.24
N LEU A 55 13.46 -6.66 -3.36
CA LEU A 55 12.41 -6.85 -4.35
C LEU A 55 11.75 -8.22 -4.22
N GLN A 56 10.42 -8.24 -4.32
CA GLN A 56 9.64 -9.47 -4.32
C GLN A 56 8.48 -9.41 -5.32
N LYS A 57 8.11 -10.59 -5.83
CA LYS A 57 6.84 -10.85 -6.52
C LYS A 57 5.89 -11.48 -5.51
N THR A 58 4.68 -10.96 -5.40
CA THR A 58 3.62 -11.54 -4.57
C THR A 58 2.41 -11.88 -5.42
N ASP A 59 1.93 -13.11 -5.33
CA ASP A 59 0.59 -13.49 -5.78
C ASP A 59 -0.38 -13.32 -4.60
N LEU A 60 -1.24 -12.32 -4.68
CA LEU A 60 -2.27 -12.00 -3.70
C LEU A 60 -3.60 -12.63 -4.15
N TRP A 61 -4.09 -13.59 -3.39
CA TRP A 61 -5.43 -14.14 -3.53
C TRP A 61 -6.31 -13.61 -2.41
N TYR A 62 -7.40 -12.95 -2.79
CA TYR A 62 -8.36 -12.40 -1.85
C TYR A 62 -9.71 -13.08 -2.03
N ASP A 63 -10.29 -13.60 -0.95
CA ASP A 63 -11.57 -14.29 -0.97
C ASP A 63 -12.39 -13.94 0.29
N TRP A 64 -13.06 -12.79 0.22
CA TRP A 64 -13.85 -12.24 1.31
C TRP A 64 -15.04 -13.12 1.74
N PRO A 65 -15.84 -13.72 0.83
CA PRO A 65 -16.94 -14.60 1.21
C PRO A 65 -16.51 -15.76 2.10
N ASN A 66 -15.29 -16.28 1.90
CA ASN A 66 -14.70 -17.35 2.69
C ASN A 66 -13.74 -16.85 3.78
N GLY A 67 -13.61 -15.53 3.94
CA GLY A 67 -12.85 -14.93 5.03
C GLY A 67 -11.36 -15.22 5.01
N ARG A 68 -10.74 -15.26 3.82
CA ARG A 68 -9.35 -15.67 3.65
C ARG A 68 -8.57 -14.77 2.67
N ASN A 69 -7.31 -14.51 2.99
CA ASN A 69 -6.35 -13.78 2.18
C ASN A 69 -5.05 -14.59 2.10
N PHE A 70 -4.42 -14.65 0.93
CA PHE A 70 -3.23 -15.46 0.74
C PHE A 70 -2.19 -14.76 -0.11
N ASN A 71 -1.09 -14.38 0.52
CA ASN A 71 0.10 -13.85 -0.10
C ASN A 71 1.12 -14.98 -0.37
N ILE A 72 1.40 -15.28 -1.63
CA ILE A 72 2.48 -16.20 -2.04
C ILE A 72 3.66 -15.35 -2.50
N ILE A 73 4.74 -15.35 -1.72
CA ILE A 73 5.79 -14.34 -1.76
C ILE A 73 7.10 -14.96 -2.25
N GLN A 74 7.59 -14.48 -3.39
CA GLN A 74 8.90 -14.83 -3.93
C GLN A 74 9.83 -13.62 -3.92
N ASN A 75 10.81 -13.64 -3.01
CA ASN A 75 11.92 -12.70 -3.02
C ASN A 75 12.91 -13.02 -4.15
N GLN A 76 13.60 -12.02 -4.72
CA GLN A 76 14.52 -12.23 -5.86
C GLN A 76 15.58 -13.32 -5.63
N LEU A 77 16.06 -13.51 -4.40
CA LEU A 77 17.07 -14.50 -4.02
C LEU A 77 16.69 -15.27 -2.74
N GLY A 78 15.40 -15.29 -2.39
CA GLY A 78 14.93 -15.87 -1.14
C GLY A 78 14.06 -17.12 -1.32
N GLU A 79 13.69 -17.71 -0.18
CA GLU A 79 12.76 -18.83 -0.13
C GLU A 79 11.35 -18.38 -0.54
N LEU A 80 10.59 -19.29 -1.14
CA LEU A 80 9.16 -19.10 -1.40
C LEU A 80 8.42 -19.16 -0.06
N LYS A 81 7.83 -18.04 0.33
CA LYS A 81 7.04 -17.90 1.56
C LYS A 81 5.56 -17.83 1.24
N TYR A 82 4.77 -18.28 2.18
CA TYR A 82 3.32 -18.34 2.13
C TYR A 82 2.80 -17.64 3.37
N ASP A 83 1.97 -16.61 3.20
CA ASP A 83 1.26 -15.96 4.30
C ASP A 83 -0.25 -16.12 4.09
N LEU A 84 -0.82 -17.04 4.85
CA LEU A 84 -2.22 -17.41 4.82
C LEU A 84 -2.95 -16.75 6.00
N GLU A 85 -3.77 -15.78 5.69
CA GLU A 85 -4.50 -14.96 6.66
C GLU A 85 -5.98 -15.28 6.66
N TRP A 86 -6.57 -15.22 7.86
CA TRP A 86 -7.98 -15.45 8.11
C TRP A 86 -8.65 -14.21 8.67
N ASN A 87 -9.94 -14.06 8.38
CA ASN A 87 -10.76 -12.96 8.88
C ASN A 87 -10.92 -12.93 10.42
N ASN A 88 -10.58 -14.02 11.10
CA ASN A 88 -10.54 -14.09 12.56
C ASN A 88 -9.25 -13.50 13.16
N GLY A 89 -8.34 -12.99 12.32
CA GLY A 89 -7.08 -12.39 12.75
C GLY A 89 -5.87 -13.32 12.68
N THR A 90 -6.05 -14.63 12.54
CA THR A 90 -4.93 -15.57 12.48
C THR A 90 -4.22 -15.50 11.13
N SER A 91 -2.89 -15.38 11.14
CA SER A 91 -2.02 -15.52 9.98
C SER A 91 -1.02 -16.67 10.20
N PHE A 92 -0.80 -17.46 9.16
CA PHE A 92 0.22 -18.51 9.10
C PHE A 92 1.26 -18.14 8.06
N ILE A 93 2.46 -17.82 8.51
CA ILE A 93 3.61 -17.55 7.64
C ILE A 93 4.50 -18.78 7.61
N TYR A 94 4.62 -19.44 6.46
CA TYR A 94 5.33 -20.70 6.34
C TYR A 94 6.09 -20.86 5.02
N THR A 95 6.97 -21.84 4.99
CA THR A 95 7.72 -22.29 3.82
C THR A 95 7.38 -23.76 3.52
N LEU A 96 7.39 -24.15 2.25
CA LEU A 96 7.15 -25.53 1.80
C LEU A 96 8.40 -26.13 1.15
N GLU A 97 8.39 -27.45 0.93
CA GLU A 97 9.40 -28.13 0.11
C GLU A 97 9.55 -27.41 -1.25
N PRO A 98 10.77 -27.20 -1.76
CA PRO A 98 12.04 -27.81 -1.32
C PRO A 98 12.78 -27.04 -0.21
N PHE A 99 12.16 -26.01 0.38
CA PHE A 99 12.77 -25.24 1.47
C PHE A 99 12.55 -25.91 2.82
N ASN A 100 13.35 -25.52 3.82
CA ASN A 100 13.16 -26.00 5.19
C ASN A 100 11.76 -25.62 5.67
N LYS A 101 11.04 -26.58 6.27
CA LYS A 101 9.71 -26.34 6.84
C LYS A 101 9.83 -25.40 8.03
N THR A 102 9.29 -24.20 7.89
CA THR A 102 9.14 -23.22 8.96
C THR A 102 7.68 -22.80 9.05
N CYS A 103 7.22 -22.45 10.24
CA CYS A 103 5.91 -21.81 10.42
C CYS A 103 5.95 -20.82 11.57
N LYS A 104 5.41 -19.64 11.35
CA LYS A 104 5.15 -18.61 12.35
C LYS A 104 3.66 -18.31 12.35
N VAL A 105 3.03 -18.35 13.51
CA VAL A 105 1.62 -18.01 13.68
C VAL A 105 1.53 -16.63 14.28
N LEU A 106 0.80 -15.74 13.62
CA LEU A 106 0.56 -14.37 14.07
C LEU A 106 -0.94 -14.15 14.31
N HIS A 107 -1.26 -13.13 15.12
CA HIS A 107 -2.62 -12.67 15.31
C HIS A 107 -2.70 -11.16 15.10
N PHE A 108 -3.59 -10.73 14.22
CA PHE A 108 -3.91 -9.35 13.92
C PHE A 108 -5.38 -9.10 14.26
N ASP A 109 -5.66 -8.26 15.25
CA ASP A 109 -7.03 -8.02 15.75
C ASP A 109 -8.02 -7.59 14.65
N VAL A 110 -7.52 -6.97 13.59
CA VAL A 110 -8.33 -6.48 12.46
C VAL A 110 -8.68 -7.57 11.44
N GLY A 111 -7.92 -8.67 11.38
CA GLY A 111 -8.00 -9.67 10.32
C GLY A 111 -7.69 -9.13 8.93
N ILE A 112 -8.21 -9.81 7.91
CA ILE A 112 -8.04 -9.38 6.52
C ILE A 112 -8.83 -8.10 6.23
N LEU A 113 -8.33 -7.30 5.29
CA LEU A 113 -9.00 -6.06 4.87
C LEU A 113 -10.40 -6.34 4.35
N ARG A 114 -11.37 -5.54 4.80
CA ARG A 114 -12.75 -5.58 4.31
C ARG A 114 -12.85 -4.93 2.92
N PRO A 115 -13.83 -5.27 2.08
CA PRO A 115 -14.03 -4.64 0.78
C PRO A 115 -14.02 -3.10 0.83
N ASN A 116 -14.65 -2.53 1.85
CA ASN A 116 -14.75 -1.09 2.06
C ASN A 116 -13.61 -0.48 2.90
N TRP A 117 -12.44 -1.12 2.99
CA TRP A 117 -11.36 -0.68 3.90
C TRP A 117 -10.87 0.76 3.64
N LEU A 118 -11.07 1.32 2.44
CA LEU A 118 -10.78 2.72 2.11
C LEU A 118 -11.87 3.72 2.53
N GLN A 119 -13.00 3.27 3.10
CA GLN A 119 -14.05 4.18 3.56
C GLN A 119 -13.50 5.20 4.57
N GLY A 120 -13.74 6.49 4.34
CA GLY A 120 -13.21 7.57 5.18
C GLY A 120 -11.73 7.91 4.93
N ALA A 121 -11.14 7.42 3.84
CA ALA A 121 -9.83 7.88 3.37
C ALA A 121 -9.88 9.34 2.90
N THR A 122 -8.75 10.03 3.03
CA THR A 122 -8.57 11.42 2.58
C THR A 122 -8.15 11.44 1.12
N PHE A 123 -8.86 12.17 0.27
CA PHE A 123 -8.46 12.40 -1.12
C PHE A 123 -7.29 13.37 -1.19
N LEU A 124 -6.19 12.97 -1.82
CA LEU A 124 -4.99 13.79 -1.98
C LEU A 124 -4.89 14.47 -3.34
N GLY A 125 -5.76 14.11 -4.29
CA GLY A 125 -5.71 14.61 -5.67
C GLY A 125 -5.44 13.51 -6.67
N GLN A 126 -4.96 13.89 -7.86
CA GLN A 126 -4.65 12.97 -8.93
C GLN A 126 -3.16 13.01 -9.31
N GLU A 127 -2.58 11.85 -9.59
CA GLU A 127 -1.17 11.70 -9.96
C GLU A 127 -1.03 10.70 -11.13
N ARG A 128 -0.03 10.91 -12.00
CA ARG A 128 0.32 9.93 -13.03
C ARG A 128 1.33 8.92 -12.50
N VAL A 129 0.96 7.63 -12.47
CA VAL A 129 1.79 6.52 -11.99
C VAL A 129 1.62 5.33 -12.93
N ASP A 130 2.72 4.68 -13.32
CA ASP A 130 2.73 3.49 -14.18
C ASP A 130 1.88 3.60 -15.47
N ASN A 131 1.87 4.80 -16.06
CA ASN A 131 1.05 5.20 -17.22
C ASN A 131 -0.47 5.35 -16.97
N PHE A 132 -0.93 5.22 -15.73
CA PHE A 132 -2.30 5.51 -15.30
C PHE A 132 -2.41 6.94 -14.74
N LEU A 133 -3.58 7.55 -14.88
CA LEU A 133 -3.96 8.71 -14.06
C LEU A 133 -4.73 8.18 -12.86
N CYS A 134 -4.21 8.38 -11.66
CA CYS A 134 -4.77 7.77 -10.46
C CYS A 134 -5.43 8.81 -9.56
N ASN A 135 -6.56 8.46 -8.95
CA ASN A 135 -7.02 9.07 -7.71
C ASN A 135 -6.13 8.59 -6.56
N VAL A 136 -5.68 9.50 -5.71
CA VAL A 136 -4.76 9.20 -4.60
C VAL A 136 -5.49 9.35 -3.27
N TRP A 137 -5.42 8.32 -2.45
CA TRP A 137 -6.11 8.21 -1.16
C TRP A 137 -5.12 7.95 -0.04
N GLU A 138 -5.21 8.69 1.06
CA GLU A 138 -4.50 8.36 2.30
C GLU A 138 -5.46 7.72 3.30
N LYS A 139 -5.04 6.64 3.94
CA LYS A 139 -5.80 6.00 5.02
C LYS A 139 -4.95 5.85 6.28
N VAL A 140 -5.39 6.52 7.35
CA VAL A 140 -4.90 6.43 8.74
C VAL A 140 -3.37 6.57 8.89
N GLU A 141 -2.72 7.41 8.08
CA GLU A 141 -1.24 7.57 8.04
C GLU A 141 -0.47 6.25 7.81
N PHE A 142 -1.17 5.18 7.43
CA PHE A 142 -0.63 3.84 7.27
C PHE A 142 -0.31 3.56 5.81
N ILE A 143 -1.17 3.98 4.90
CA ILE A 143 -1.07 3.66 3.47
C ILE A 143 -1.55 4.82 2.60
N VAL A 144 -0.82 5.06 1.51
CA VAL A 144 -1.24 5.88 0.39
C VAL A 144 -1.56 4.95 -0.79
N TYR A 145 -2.79 5.03 -1.28
CA TYR A 145 -3.35 4.11 -2.27
C TYR A 145 -3.68 4.84 -3.57
N TYR A 146 -3.27 4.25 -4.69
CA TYR A 146 -3.44 4.79 -6.03
C TYR A 146 -4.42 3.92 -6.81
N GLU A 147 -5.51 4.53 -7.25
CA GLU A 147 -6.61 3.89 -7.97
C GLU A 147 -6.73 4.55 -9.35
N ASP A 148 -6.72 3.76 -10.43
CA ASP A 148 -6.91 4.29 -11.78
C ASP A 148 -8.26 5.01 -11.92
N VAL A 149 -8.27 6.23 -12.45
CA VAL A 149 -9.47 7.06 -12.62
C VAL A 149 -10.48 6.42 -13.59
N ILE A 150 -10.01 5.64 -14.56
CA ILE A 150 -10.88 5.09 -15.62
C ILE A 150 -11.46 3.74 -15.20
N THR A 151 -10.61 2.82 -14.78
CA THR A 151 -11.02 1.42 -14.49
C THR A 151 -11.27 1.16 -13.02
N HIS A 152 -10.95 2.11 -12.14
CA HIS A 152 -11.03 1.97 -10.68
C HIS A 152 -10.19 0.82 -10.10
N ARG A 153 -9.24 0.28 -10.89
CA ARG A 153 -8.35 -0.78 -10.40
C ARG A 153 -7.27 -0.20 -9.47
N PRO A 154 -6.80 -0.98 -8.50
CA PRO A 154 -5.56 -0.68 -7.79
C PRO A 154 -4.38 -0.57 -8.78
N VAL A 155 -3.54 0.45 -8.62
CA VAL A 155 -2.31 0.66 -9.43
C VAL A 155 -1.06 0.54 -8.58
N LYS A 156 -1.05 1.22 -7.42
CA LYS A 156 0.10 1.26 -6.50
C LYS A 156 -0.41 1.49 -5.09
N TRP A 157 0.31 0.99 -4.10
CA TRP A 157 0.20 1.52 -2.74
C TRP A 157 1.55 1.65 -2.07
N ILE A 158 1.65 2.61 -1.16
CA ILE A 158 2.86 2.94 -0.41
C ILE A 158 2.50 2.85 1.06
N PHE A 159 3.15 1.97 1.80
CA PHE A 159 3.01 1.86 3.25
C PHE A 159 3.83 2.95 3.96
N TYR A 160 3.49 3.26 5.20
CA TYR A 160 4.20 4.23 6.05
C TYR A 160 5.69 3.90 6.24
N THR A 161 6.07 2.63 6.06
CA THR A 161 7.46 2.15 6.09
C THR A 161 8.27 2.54 4.85
N GLY A 162 7.63 3.06 3.81
CA GLY A 162 8.22 3.32 2.49
C GLY A 162 8.18 2.11 1.55
N MET A 163 7.69 0.96 2.02
CA MET A 163 7.46 -0.21 1.16
C MET A 163 6.42 0.15 0.08
N THR A 164 6.77 -0.08 -1.18
CA THR A 164 5.92 0.25 -2.33
C THR A 164 5.52 -1.02 -3.06
N ALA A 165 4.22 -1.22 -3.26
CA ALA A 165 3.68 -2.28 -4.09
C ALA A 165 3.12 -1.70 -5.38
N HIS A 166 3.55 -2.25 -6.51
CA HIS A 166 2.99 -1.98 -7.83
C HIS A 166 2.11 -3.15 -8.26
N VAL A 167 0.92 -2.85 -8.78
CA VAL A 167 -0.10 -3.84 -9.13
C VAL A 167 -0.01 -4.21 -10.60
N MET A 168 0.63 -5.35 -10.89
CA MET A 168 0.93 -5.82 -12.24
C MET A 168 -0.28 -6.40 -12.96
N THR A 169 -1.09 -7.20 -12.25
CA THR A 169 -2.36 -7.76 -12.75
C THR A 169 -3.46 -7.55 -11.72
N PHE A 170 -4.72 -7.53 -12.16
CA PHE A 170 -5.87 -7.44 -11.26
C PHE A 170 -7.06 -8.19 -11.88
N GLU A 171 -7.27 -9.42 -11.44
CA GLU A 171 -8.23 -10.36 -12.01
C GLU A 171 -9.44 -10.49 -11.08
N VAL A 172 -10.46 -9.67 -11.34
CA VAL A 172 -11.69 -9.65 -10.56
C VAL A 172 -12.45 -10.96 -10.71
N GLY A 173 -12.87 -11.55 -9.58
CA GLY A 173 -13.60 -12.81 -9.52
C GLY A 173 -12.73 -14.07 -9.63
N ALA A 174 -11.41 -13.93 -9.74
CA ALA A 174 -10.50 -15.07 -9.70
C ALA A 174 -10.54 -15.75 -8.31
N VAL A 175 -10.48 -17.08 -8.30
CA VAL A 175 -10.54 -17.91 -7.10
C VAL A 175 -9.44 -18.96 -7.13
N LEU A 176 -8.91 -19.28 -5.94
CA LEU A 176 -7.95 -20.35 -5.75
C LEU A 176 -8.65 -21.60 -5.20
N GLU A 177 -8.27 -22.78 -5.69
CA GLU A 177 -8.81 -24.06 -5.23
C GLU A 177 -8.75 -24.22 -3.71
N ASP A 178 -9.84 -24.68 -3.09
CA ASP A 178 -9.97 -24.80 -1.63
C ASP A 178 -8.82 -25.57 -0.95
N ALA A 179 -8.28 -26.57 -1.64
CA ALA A 179 -7.17 -27.38 -1.14
C ALA A 179 -5.88 -26.57 -0.90
N LYS A 180 -5.71 -25.41 -1.55
CA LYS A 180 -4.54 -24.55 -1.41
C LYS A 180 -4.59 -23.66 -0.18
N TRP A 181 -5.77 -23.46 0.41
CA TRP A 181 -5.99 -22.59 1.57
C TRP A 181 -5.71 -23.26 2.92
N GLN A 182 -5.02 -24.41 2.92
CA GLN A 182 -4.74 -25.15 4.13
C GLN A 182 -3.32 -24.88 4.61
N ALA A 183 -3.19 -24.36 5.83
CA ALA A 183 -1.91 -24.28 6.50
C ALA A 183 -1.35 -25.70 6.74
N PRO A 184 -0.02 -25.89 6.65
CA PRO A 184 0.59 -27.18 6.90
C PRO A 184 0.41 -27.67 8.34
N VAL A 185 0.37 -28.99 8.54
CA VAL A 185 0.15 -29.61 9.86
C VAL A 185 1.18 -29.19 10.93
N TYR A 186 2.42 -28.88 10.53
CA TYR A 186 3.47 -28.44 11.46
C TYR A 186 3.25 -27.02 11.99
N CYS A 187 2.31 -26.24 11.43
CA CYS A 187 1.88 -24.97 12.00
C CYS A 187 1.01 -25.12 13.26
N PHE A 188 0.53 -26.33 13.56
CA PHE A 188 -0.36 -26.62 14.67
C PHE A 188 0.32 -27.44 15.78
N GLY A 189 1.66 -27.58 15.74
CA GLY A 189 2.46 -28.20 16.80
C GLY A 189 2.44 -27.38 18.10
N GLU A 190 2.86 -27.98 19.21
CA GLU A 190 2.79 -27.35 20.53
C GLU A 190 3.47 -25.98 20.53
N ALA A 191 2.69 -24.94 20.87
CA ALA A 191 3.19 -23.60 21.06
C ALA A 191 4.21 -23.62 22.21
N GLU A 192 5.50 -23.65 21.89
CA GLU A 192 6.52 -23.23 22.85
C GLU A 192 6.19 -21.77 23.20
N THR A 193 5.79 -21.57 24.45
CA THR A 193 5.26 -20.33 24.98
C THR A 193 6.27 -19.19 24.87
N GLU A 194 6.28 -18.45 23.76
CA GLU A 194 6.95 -17.13 23.64
C GLU A 194 6.11 -16.02 24.29
N ASN A 195 5.42 -16.34 25.37
CA ASN A 195 4.52 -15.44 26.07
C ASN A 195 5.21 -14.76 27.26
N GLN A 196 6.46 -14.28 27.13
CA GLN A 196 7.14 -13.46 28.16
C GLN A 196 8.28 -12.54 27.64
N ARG A 197 8.09 -11.74 26.57
CA ARG A 197 9.05 -10.63 26.29
C ARG A 197 8.47 -9.24 26.05
N SER A 198 7.16 -9.06 26.07
CA SER A 198 6.52 -7.73 25.99
C SER A 198 6.02 -7.23 27.35
N LYS A 199 6.87 -7.27 28.39
CA LYS A 199 6.67 -6.45 29.59
C LYS A 199 7.99 -5.85 30.02
N ILE A 200 8.39 -4.76 29.38
CA ILE A 200 9.33 -3.81 29.97
C ILE A 200 8.64 -2.44 29.95
N SER A 201 8.24 -1.99 31.14
CA SER A 201 8.01 -0.58 31.44
C SER A 201 9.08 -0.12 32.44
N PRO A 202 9.33 1.20 32.54
CA PRO A 202 10.68 1.76 32.61
C PRO A 202 11.13 2.11 34.02
N VAL A 203 12.41 1.92 34.35
CA VAL A 203 13.07 2.61 35.48
C VAL A 203 14.54 2.88 35.16
N LEU A 204 14.79 4.13 34.76
CA LEU A 204 15.75 5.11 35.29
C LEU A 204 17.24 4.77 35.54
N GLU A 205 18.06 5.57 34.83
CA GLU A 205 19.36 6.20 35.16
C GLU A 205 20.71 5.41 35.15
N SER A 206 21.69 6.10 34.54
CA SER A 206 23.07 5.75 34.17
C SER A 206 24.07 6.02 35.33
N PRO A 207 25.41 6.15 35.15
CA PRO A 207 26.31 5.86 34.00
C PRO A 207 27.66 5.18 34.36
N VAL A 208 28.49 4.96 33.33
CA VAL A 208 29.98 5.13 33.28
C VAL A 208 30.84 3.89 32.90
N HIS A 209 31.51 4.08 31.75
CA HIS A 209 32.81 3.58 31.25
C HIS A 209 33.03 2.13 30.79
N GLY A 210 33.35 2.02 29.49
CA GLY A 210 34.65 1.48 29.05
C GLY A 210 34.61 0.14 28.29
N GLY A 211 34.80 0.19 26.96
CA GLY A 211 35.26 -0.97 26.18
C GLY A 211 34.51 -1.19 24.85
N SER A 212 35.17 -0.85 23.74
CA SER A 212 34.91 -1.42 22.40
C SER A 212 35.83 -2.66 22.22
N PRO A 213 35.72 -3.54 21.20
CA PRO A 213 34.74 -3.62 20.10
C PRO A 213 34.13 -5.02 19.90
N GLY A 214 32.95 -5.12 19.27
CA GLY A 214 32.52 -6.39 18.69
C GLY A 214 31.03 -6.53 18.42
N MET A 215 30.69 -6.55 17.13
CA MET A 215 29.66 -7.40 16.52
C MET A 215 28.23 -7.34 17.10
N LEU A 216 27.31 -6.68 16.38
CA LEU A 216 25.96 -7.21 16.19
C LEU A 216 25.27 -6.54 14.98
N ILE A 217 25.55 -7.04 13.77
CA ILE A 217 24.60 -6.93 12.65
C ILE A 217 23.74 -8.17 12.74
N ARG A 218 22.49 -8.01 13.17
CA ARG A 218 21.32 -8.86 12.85
C ARG A 218 20.22 -8.56 13.87
N THR A 219 19.28 -7.69 13.50
CA THR A 219 17.85 -7.75 13.88
C THR A 219 17.12 -6.51 13.34
N ILE A 220 17.16 -6.30 12.02
CA ILE A 220 16.24 -5.36 11.33
C ILE A 220 15.40 -6.10 10.27
N ALA A 221 15.73 -7.36 9.95
CA ALA A 221 15.04 -8.12 8.91
C ALA A 221 13.62 -8.58 9.29
N ASP A 222 13.33 -8.78 10.58
CA ASP A 222 12.09 -9.49 10.98
C ASP A 222 10.85 -8.59 11.09
N ALA A 223 11.00 -7.27 11.06
CA ALA A 223 9.88 -6.33 11.13
C ALA A 223 9.28 -6.03 9.74
N ALA A 224 10.03 -6.28 8.67
CA ALA A 224 9.58 -6.07 7.29
C ALA A 224 8.58 -7.14 6.82
N ASP A 225 8.65 -8.34 7.37
CA ASP A 225 7.85 -9.50 6.96
C ASP A 225 6.46 -9.56 7.63
N ALA A 226 6.11 -8.62 8.52
CA ALA A 226 4.86 -8.62 9.29
C ALA A 226 3.86 -7.54 8.86
N VAL A 227 4.10 -6.87 7.72
CA VAL A 227 3.27 -5.77 7.19
C VAL A 227 2.73 -6.11 5.79
N LEU A 228 2.75 -7.38 5.39
CA LEU A 228 2.07 -7.87 4.20
C LEU A 228 0.92 -8.79 4.58
#